data_AF-A0A8E0RF39-F1
#
_entry.id   AF-A0A8E0RF39-F1
#
_cell.length_a   1.000
_cell.length_b   1.000
_cell.length_c   1.000
_cell.angle_alpha   90.00
_cell.angle_beta   90.00
_cell.angle_gamma   90.00
#
_symmetry.space_group_name_H-M   'P 1'
#
loop_
_entity.id
_entity.type
_entity.pdbx_description
1 polymer ?
#
loop_
_entity_poly.entity_id
_entity_poly.type
_entity_poly.pdbx_seq_one_letter_code
_entity_poly.pdbx_strand_id
1 'polypeptide(L)'
;MINLFKKDETTFEHNGLGSLDKNILNPEIAWKDNGAFTLEFRYPLFAKHGFEIENSSIVRANDPDGSNLFFVYKITPSMGYVNVLCYQISYKLAFNSINDTNIVNKSGQNALAQMSNATQYPHSFTFSSDIQTTATSRVVRKNPIEFLLDTGLDNSFVKGTSKNV
;
A
#
# COMPACT_ATOMS: atom_id res chain seq x y z
N MET A 1 -9.12 -12.46 -11.81
CA MET A 1 -8.27 -13.49 -11.18
C MET A 1 -7.72 -12.91 -9.89
N ILE A 2 -7.86 -13.67 -8.80
CA ILE A 2 -7.40 -13.30 -7.46
C ILE A 2 -6.57 -14.45 -6.89
N ASN A 3 -5.29 -14.21 -6.62
CA ASN A 3 -4.34 -15.21 -6.13
C ASN A 3 -3.80 -14.85 -4.73
N LEU A 4 -3.62 -15.87 -3.90
CA LEU A 4 -3.06 -15.76 -2.55
C LEU A 4 -1.57 -16.13 -2.54
N PHE A 5 -0.80 -15.37 -1.78
CA PHE A 5 0.63 -15.56 -1.56
C PHE A 5 0.94 -15.49 -0.06
N LYS A 6 2.08 -16.06 0.34
CA LYS A 6 2.58 -15.95 1.70
C LYS A 6 2.94 -14.50 2.04
N LYS A 7 2.95 -14.17 3.33
CA LYS A 7 3.24 -12.82 3.84
C LYS A 7 4.67 -12.33 3.56
N ASP A 8 5.60 -13.26 3.36
CA ASP A 8 7.03 -13.06 3.10
C ASP A 8 7.39 -13.26 1.61
N GLU A 9 6.40 -13.43 0.74
CA GLU A 9 6.63 -13.54 -0.69
C GLU A 9 7.23 -12.24 -1.26
N THR A 10 8.20 -12.41 -2.17
CA THR A 10 8.89 -11.29 -2.85
C THR A 10 8.80 -11.38 -4.37
N THR A 11 8.33 -12.52 -4.90
CA THR A 11 8.15 -12.75 -6.32
C THR A 11 6.69 -13.03 -6.64
N PHE A 12 6.15 -12.39 -7.68
CA PHE A 12 4.72 -12.43 -7.98
C PHE A 12 4.41 -12.89 -9.41
N GLU A 13 5.40 -13.46 -10.10
CA GLU A 13 5.28 -14.01 -11.47
C GLU A 13 4.75 -15.46 -11.50
N HIS A 14 4.28 -15.96 -10.35
CA HIS A 14 3.67 -17.28 -10.21
C HIS A 14 2.30 -17.19 -9.54
N ASN A 15 1.66 -18.35 -9.30
CA ASN A 15 0.31 -18.42 -8.73
C ASN A 15 0.27 -18.43 -7.19
N GLY A 16 1.40 -18.18 -6.52
CA GLY A 16 1.48 -18.22 -5.06
C GLY A 16 1.03 -19.56 -4.47
N LEU A 17 0.27 -19.47 -3.38
CA LEU A 17 -0.44 -20.60 -2.75
C LEU A 17 -1.59 -21.12 -3.65
N GLY A 18 -2.21 -20.23 -4.42
CA GLY A 18 -3.22 -20.57 -5.41
C GLY A 18 -4.27 -19.50 -5.64
N SER A 19 -5.17 -19.78 -6.58
CA SER A 19 -6.31 -18.91 -6.90
C SER A 19 -7.43 -19.04 -5.86
N LEU A 20 -8.00 -17.91 -5.47
CA LEU A 20 -9.19 -17.79 -4.63
C LEU A 20 -10.49 -17.75 -5.46
N ASP A 21 -10.40 -17.61 -6.78
CA ASP A 21 -11.54 -17.29 -7.68
C ASP A 21 -12.72 -18.26 -7.53
N LYS A 22 -12.47 -19.55 -7.27
CA LYS A 22 -13.53 -20.57 -7.16
C LYS A 22 -14.49 -20.33 -5.99
N ASN A 23 -14.02 -19.73 -4.90
CA ASN A 23 -14.77 -19.65 -3.64
C ASN A 23 -14.86 -18.25 -3.06
N ILE A 24 -14.19 -17.26 -3.67
CA ILE A 24 -14.27 -15.86 -3.26
C ILE A 24 -15.67 -15.31 -3.50
N LEU A 25 -16.17 -14.53 -2.55
CA LEU A 25 -17.49 -13.93 -2.58
C LEU A 25 -17.37 -12.42 -2.49
N ASN A 26 -18.06 -11.73 -3.40
CA ASN A 26 -18.15 -10.27 -3.48
C ASN A 26 -16.78 -9.55 -3.36
N PRO A 27 -15.78 -9.89 -4.20
CA PRO A 27 -14.55 -9.10 -4.23
C PRO A 27 -14.83 -7.70 -4.76
N GLU A 28 -14.48 -6.69 -3.97
CA GLU A 28 -14.66 -5.28 -4.31
C GLU A 28 -13.32 -4.55 -4.16
N ILE A 29 -12.88 -3.94 -5.26
CA ILE A 29 -11.71 -3.07 -5.30
C ILE A 29 -12.21 -1.62 -5.29
N ALA A 30 -11.76 -0.82 -4.33
CA ALA A 30 -12.16 0.57 -4.19
C ALA A 30 -10.94 1.48 -4.02
N TRP A 31 -10.92 2.59 -4.76
CA TRP A 31 -9.90 3.63 -4.63
C TRP A 31 -10.55 4.99 -4.39
N LYS A 32 -9.99 5.74 -3.44
CA LYS A 32 -10.34 7.13 -3.18
C LYS A 32 -9.12 8.00 -3.46
N ASP A 33 -9.28 9.08 -4.22
CA ASP A 33 -8.22 10.06 -4.46
C ASP A 33 -7.59 10.55 -3.14
N ASN A 34 -6.26 10.51 -3.07
CA ASN A 34 -5.49 10.81 -1.85
C ASN A 34 -5.98 10.04 -0.60
N GLY A 35 -6.54 8.85 -0.81
CA GLY A 35 -7.13 8.02 0.21
C GLY A 35 -6.88 6.54 -0.06
N ALA A 36 -7.54 5.71 0.73
CA ALA A 36 -7.32 4.27 0.75
C ALA A 36 -7.56 3.62 -0.63
N PHE A 37 -6.68 2.68 -0.97
CA PHE A 37 -6.87 1.74 -2.06
C PHE A 37 -7.02 0.35 -1.44
N THR A 38 -8.22 -0.20 -1.49
CA THR A 38 -8.61 -1.41 -0.75
C THR A 38 -9.13 -2.50 -1.67
N LEU A 39 -9.02 -3.73 -1.17
CA LEU A 39 -9.72 -4.90 -1.68
C LEU A 39 -10.47 -5.52 -0.50
N GLU A 40 -11.78 -5.69 -0.62
CA GLU A 40 -12.62 -6.36 0.36
C GLU A 40 -13.26 -7.59 -0.25
N PHE A 41 -13.33 -8.69 0.49
CA PHE A 41 -14.01 -9.90 0.04
C PHE A 41 -14.42 -10.81 1.21
N ARG A 42 -15.27 -11.79 0.93
CA ARG A 42 -15.59 -12.89 1.84
C ARG A 42 -15.06 -14.22 1.29
N TYR A 43 -14.62 -15.10 2.17
CA TYR A 43 -14.12 -16.42 1.77
C TYR A 43 -14.56 -17.53 2.76
N PRO A 44 -15.02 -18.71 2.29
CA PRO A 44 -15.41 -19.81 3.18
C PRO A 44 -14.19 -20.37 3.92
N LEU A 45 -14.30 -20.52 5.24
CA LEU A 45 -13.20 -20.99 6.09
C LEU A 45 -12.73 -22.41 5.70
N PHE A 46 -13.65 -23.28 5.31
CA PHE A 46 -13.37 -24.67 4.94
C PHE A 46 -13.13 -24.88 3.43
N ALA A 47 -13.09 -23.81 2.63
CA ALA A 47 -12.63 -23.91 1.25
C ALA A 47 -11.10 -24.06 1.21
N LYS A 48 -10.54 -24.44 0.04
CA LYS A 48 -9.15 -24.87 -0.13
C LYS A 48 -8.11 -23.98 0.57
N HIS A 49 -8.26 -22.66 0.48
CA HIS A 49 -7.31 -21.69 1.02
C HIS A 49 -7.83 -20.94 2.26
N GLY A 50 -8.97 -21.35 2.84
CA GLY A 50 -9.66 -20.56 3.86
C GLY A 50 -8.89 -20.40 5.16
N PHE A 51 -8.10 -21.42 5.55
CA PHE A 51 -7.18 -21.37 6.70
C PHE A 51 -5.81 -20.77 6.37
N GLU A 52 -5.49 -20.53 5.09
CA GLU A 52 -4.22 -19.96 4.65
C GLU A 52 -4.26 -18.43 4.51
N ILE A 53 -5.47 -17.85 4.56
CA ILE A 53 -5.67 -16.40 4.61
C ILE A 53 -5.36 -15.94 6.03
N GLU A 54 -4.22 -15.30 6.20
CA GLU A 54 -3.73 -14.76 7.47
C GLU A 54 -3.45 -13.26 7.35
N ASN A 55 -3.33 -12.57 8.49
CA ASN A 55 -2.88 -11.19 8.49
C ASN A 55 -1.50 -11.08 7.81
N SER A 56 -1.35 -10.05 6.97
CA SER A 56 -0.19 -9.81 6.10
C SER A 56 -0.02 -10.77 4.92
N SER A 57 -0.86 -11.79 4.73
CA SER A 57 -0.87 -12.55 3.46
C SER A 57 -1.04 -11.59 2.28
N ILE A 58 -0.39 -11.89 1.18
CA ILE A 58 -0.42 -11.03 -0.02
C ILE A 58 -1.47 -11.57 -0.97
N VAL A 59 -2.27 -10.66 -1.54
CA VAL A 59 -3.31 -10.97 -2.50
C VAL A 59 -3.03 -10.20 -3.78
N ARG A 60 -2.86 -10.91 -4.90
CA ARG A 60 -2.84 -10.29 -6.22
C ARG A 60 -4.26 -10.30 -6.76
N ALA A 61 -4.79 -9.14 -7.13
CA ALA A 61 -6.11 -9.03 -7.75
C ALA A 61 -6.02 -8.19 -9.02
N ASN A 62 -6.69 -8.66 -10.07
CA ASN A 62 -6.76 -7.95 -11.34
C ASN A 62 -8.04 -7.10 -11.40
N ASP A 63 -7.89 -5.84 -11.81
CA ASP A 63 -8.95 -4.92 -12.23
C ASP A 63 -8.78 -4.60 -13.73
N PRO A 64 -9.67 -3.78 -14.35
CA PRO A 64 -9.52 -3.39 -15.74
C PRO A 64 -8.24 -2.60 -16.06
N ASP A 65 -7.64 -1.94 -15.07
CA ASP A 65 -6.46 -1.10 -15.21
C ASP A 65 -5.15 -1.90 -15.04
N GLY A 66 -5.22 -3.08 -14.45
CA GLY A 66 -4.11 -4.03 -14.37
C GLY A 66 -4.16 -4.96 -13.16
N SER A 67 -2.99 -5.50 -12.82
CA SER A 67 -2.82 -6.35 -11.66
C SER A 67 -2.26 -5.53 -10.49
N ASN A 68 -2.97 -5.54 -9.37
CA ASN A 68 -2.57 -4.87 -8.14
C ASN A 68 -2.25 -5.89 -7.03
N LEU A 69 -1.27 -5.55 -6.20
CA LEU A 69 -0.92 -6.32 -5.00
C LEU A 69 -1.52 -5.63 -3.77
N PHE A 70 -2.12 -6.44 -2.91
CA PHE A 70 -2.71 -6.05 -1.64
C PHE A 70 -2.14 -6.92 -0.52
N PHE A 71 -2.17 -6.44 0.72
CA PHE A 71 -1.91 -7.28 1.89
C PHE A 71 -3.14 -7.32 2.78
N VAL A 72 -3.40 -8.49 3.36
CA VAL A 72 -4.50 -8.69 4.31
C VAL A 72 -4.20 -7.88 5.57
N TYR A 73 -4.99 -6.83 5.80
CA TYR A 73 -4.85 -5.97 6.97
C TYR A 73 -5.68 -6.48 8.13
N LYS A 74 -6.90 -6.92 7.85
CA LYS A 74 -7.85 -7.38 8.88
C LYS A 74 -8.67 -8.56 8.37
N ILE A 75 -8.82 -9.54 9.24
CA ILE A 75 -9.70 -10.69 9.06
C ILE A 75 -10.77 -10.64 10.16
N THR A 76 -12.04 -10.69 9.77
CA THR A 76 -13.18 -10.71 10.69
C THR A 76 -13.97 -12.01 10.48
N PRO A 77 -13.93 -12.97 11.41
CA PRO A 77 -14.69 -14.21 11.31
C PRO A 77 -16.21 -13.95 11.25
N SER A 78 -16.92 -14.75 10.45
CA SER A 78 -18.38 -14.65 10.31
C SER A 78 -18.99 -16.00 9.91
N MET A 79 -19.58 -16.73 10.87
CA MET A 79 -20.35 -17.98 10.67
C MET A 79 -19.86 -18.88 9.50
N GLY A 80 -18.65 -19.45 9.62
CA GLY A 80 -18.07 -20.34 8.59
C GLY A 80 -17.36 -19.62 7.44
N TYR A 81 -17.27 -18.30 7.48
CA TYR A 81 -16.54 -17.45 6.54
C TYR A 81 -15.56 -16.54 7.27
N VAL A 82 -14.67 -15.94 6.49
CA VAL A 82 -13.86 -14.79 6.87
C VAL A 82 -14.22 -13.60 5.98
N ASN A 83 -14.43 -12.44 6.59
CA ASN A 83 -14.48 -11.17 5.89
C ASN A 83 -13.07 -10.57 5.93
N VAL A 84 -12.53 -10.25 4.76
CA VAL A 84 -11.13 -9.87 4.59
C VAL A 84 -11.07 -8.45 4.06
N LEU A 85 -10.37 -7.58 4.78
CA LEU A 85 -10.02 -6.24 4.35
C LEU A 85 -8.53 -6.22 4.03
N CYS A 86 -8.22 -5.86 2.80
CA CYS A 86 -6.85 -5.67 2.32
C CYS A 86 -6.61 -4.21 1.95
N TYR A 87 -5.38 -3.75 2.13
CA TYR A 87 -4.89 -2.49 1.58
C TYR A 87 -3.87 -2.76 0.49
N GLN A 88 -3.77 -1.87 -0.50
CA GLN A 88 -2.75 -1.96 -1.54
C GLN A 88 -1.35 -2.00 -0.90
N ILE A 89 -0.43 -2.77 -1.48
CA ILE A 89 0.82 -3.17 -0.83
C ILE A 89 1.73 -2.00 -0.40
N SER A 90 1.68 -0.86 -1.09
CA SER A 90 2.44 0.34 -0.70
C SER A 90 2.06 0.84 0.68
N TYR A 91 0.82 0.61 1.14
CA TYR A 91 0.38 0.99 2.49
C TYR A 91 1.15 0.26 3.61
N LYS A 92 1.95 -0.78 3.31
CA LYS A 92 2.91 -1.33 4.28
C LYS A 92 3.93 -0.28 4.75
N LEU A 93 4.17 0.76 3.95
CA LEU A 93 4.99 1.92 4.35
C LEU A 93 4.38 2.69 5.53
N ALA A 94 3.06 2.63 5.78
CA ALA A 94 2.44 3.26 6.95
C ALA A 94 2.92 2.65 8.28
N PHE A 95 3.46 1.42 8.25
CA PHE A 95 4.09 0.77 9.41
C PHE A 95 5.57 1.12 9.58
N ASN A 96 6.08 2.04 8.75
CA ASN A 96 7.42 2.60 8.88
C ASN A 96 7.33 4.05 9.38
N SER A 97 8.45 4.62 9.78
CA SER A 97 8.52 5.96 10.34
C SER A 97 9.69 6.73 9.77
N ILE A 98 9.53 8.05 9.67
CA ILE A 98 10.60 9.01 9.38
C ILE A 98 10.78 9.81 10.66
N ASN A 99 11.91 9.58 11.34
CA ASN A 99 12.21 10.29 12.58
C ASN A 99 12.36 11.79 12.31
N ASP A 100 13.24 12.12 11.37
CA ASP A 100 13.53 13.48 11.00
C ASP A 100 14.26 13.59 9.65
N THR A 101 13.75 14.42 8.73
CA THR A 101 14.48 14.82 7.54
C THR A 101 14.08 16.23 7.10
N ASN A 102 15.07 17.01 6.65
CA ASN A 102 14.86 18.34 6.09
C ASN A 102 15.14 18.33 4.59
N ILE A 103 14.08 18.40 3.79
CA ILE A 103 14.16 18.50 2.33
C ILE A 103 14.27 19.98 2.00
N VAL A 104 15.34 20.40 1.32
CA VAL A 104 15.59 21.82 1.02
C VAL A 104 15.84 21.99 -0.47
N ASN A 105 14.98 22.77 -1.14
CA ASN A 105 15.04 23.09 -2.56
C ASN A 105 15.31 21.87 -3.47
N LYS A 106 14.56 20.79 -3.26
CA LYS A 106 14.68 19.55 -4.06
C LYS A 106 13.48 19.38 -4.98
N SER A 107 13.74 18.84 -6.18
CA SER A 107 12.71 18.33 -7.08
C SER A 107 11.96 17.15 -6.46
N GLY A 108 10.80 16.79 -7.02
CA GLY A 108 9.98 15.69 -6.51
C GLY A 108 10.77 14.38 -6.36
N GLN A 109 11.51 13.98 -7.40
CA GLN A 109 12.32 12.75 -7.36
C GLN A 109 13.41 12.80 -6.27
N ASN A 110 14.09 13.93 -6.12
CA ASN A 110 15.16 14.08 -5.13
C ASN A 110 14.60 14.14 -3.69
N ALA A 111 13.41 14.72 -3.51
CA ALA A 111 12.69 14.73 -2.26
C ALA A 111 12.25 13.31 -1.85
N LEU A 112 11.69 12.53 -2.80
CA LEU A 112 11.30 11.13 -2.58
C LEU A 112 12.49 10.23 -2.26
N ALA A 113 13.61 10.39 -2.98
CA ALA A 113 14.84 9.64 -2.70
C ALA A 113 15.37 9.93 -1.29
N GLN A 114 15.40 11.20 -0.87
CA GLN A 114 15.79 11.57 0.48
C GLN A 114 14.82 11.00 1.53
N MET A 115 13.51 11.04 1.28
CA MET A 115 12.50 10.51 2.18
C MET A 115 12.64 8.99 2.37
N SER A 116 12.82 8.25 1.27
CA SER A 116 13.03 6.79 1.30
C SER A 116 14.25 6.42 2.15
N ASN A 117 15.36 7.14 1.98
CA ASN A 117 16.58 6.94 2.77
C ASN A 117 16.44 7.36 4.25
N ALA A 118 15.45 8.19 4.58
CA ALA A 118 15.20 8.66 5.93
C ALA A 118 14.22 7.78 6.72
N THR A 119 13.69 6.73 6.10
CA THR A 119 12.83 5.76 6.78
C THR A 119 13.62 4.97 7.84
N GLN A 120 12.97 4.65 8.96
CA GLN A 120 13.58 3.98 10.10
C GLN A 120 13.97 2.53 9.78
N TYR A 121 13.16 1.85 8.96
CA TYR A 121 13.40 0.46 8.55
C TYR A 121 13.60 0.38 7.03
N PRO A 122 14.59 -0.40 6.54
CA PRO A 122 14.76 -0.64 5.11
C PRO A 122 13.50 -1.26 4.48
N HIS A 123 13.25 -0.94 3.22
CA HIS A 123 12.10 -1.45 2.48
C HIS A 123 12.44 -1.63 0.98
N SER A 124 11.64 -2.43 0.28
CA SER A 124 11.84 -2.71 -1.16
C SER A 124 10.99 -1.83 -2.09
N PHE A 125 10.21 -0.89 -1.55
CA PHE A 125 9.44 0.04 -2.37
C PHE A 125 10.32 1.04 -3.10
N THR A 126 9.97 1.32 -4.35
CA THR A 126 10.58 2.36 -5.18
C THR A 126 9.63 3.55 -5.29
N PHE A 127 10.21 4.75 -5.28
CA PHE A 127 9.46 6.00 -5.41
C PHE A 127 9.88 6.71 -6.70
N SER A 128 8.88 7.20 -7.44
CA SER A 128 9.10 7.95 -8.68
C SER A 128 8.27 9.24 -8.68
N SER A 129 8.82 10.30 -9.27
CA SER A 129 8.12 11.55 -9.52
C SER A 129 8.73 12.26 -10.72
N ASP A 130 7.86 12.88 -11.52
CA ASP A 130 8.19 13.72 -12.66
C ASP A 130 8.15 15.23 -12.32
N ILE A 131 7.85 15.59 -11.07
CA ILE A 131 7.76 16.97 -10.61
C ILE A 131 9.15 17.62 -10.64
N GLN A 132 9.31 18.60 -11.54
CA GLN A 132 10.57 19.33 -11.72
C GLN A 132 10.69 20.54 -10.78
N THR A 133 9.57 21.07 -10.29
CA THR A 133 9.60 22.21 -9.36
C THR A 133 10.26 21.80 -8.04
N THR A 134 11.00 22.75 -7.46
CA THR A 134 11.71 22.51 -6.20
C THR A 134 10.92 23.01 -5.02
N ALA A 135 10.94 22.25 -3.93
CA ALA A 135 10.26 22.58 -2.69
C ALA A 135 11.15 22.37 -1.48
N THR A 136 10.77 22.99 -0.36
CA THR A 136 11.34 22.74 0.97
C THR A 136 10.26 22.15 1.86
N SER A 137 10.59 21.11 2.61
CA SER A 137 9.68 20.41 3.52
C SER A 137 10.45 19.82 4.69
N ARG A 138 9.93 20.05 5.90
CA ARG A 138 10.43 19.45 7.13
C ARG A 138 9.51 18.32 7.56
N VAL A 139 10.03 17.09 7.57
CA VAL A 139 9.29 15.88 7.89
C VAL A 139 9.82 15.33 9.22
N VAL A 140 8.98 15.35 10.25
CA VAL A 140 9.36 14.96 11.61
C VAL A 140 8.27 14.05 12.16
N ARG A 141 8.66 12.85 12.64
CA ARG A 141 7.76 11.87 13.26
C ARG A 141 6.50 11.59 12.43
N LYS A 142 6.68 11.39 11.12
CA LYS A 142 5.60 11.02 10.18
C LYS A 142 5.88 9.65 9.59
N ASN A 143 4.84 8.90 9.22
CA ASN A 143 5.04 7.75 8.34
C ASN A 143 5.12 8.20 6.86
N PRO A 144 5.77 7.42 5.98
CA PRO A 144 5.86 7.75 4.56
C PRO A 144 4.52 7.97 3.85
N ILE A 145 3.46 7.22 4.20
CA ILE A 145 2.15 7.37 3.56
C ILE A 145 1.50 8.71 3.90
N GLU A 146 1.59 9.14 5.16
CA GLU A 146 1.16 10.48 5.59
C GLU A 146 1.91 11.58 4.84
N PHE A 147 3.23 11.45 4.68
CA PHE A 147 4.01 12.42 3.93
C PHE A 147 3.57 12.51 2.46
N LEU A 148 3.23 11.36 1.84
CA LEU A 148 2.90 11.27 0.42
C LEU A 148 1.46 11.69 0.11
N LEU A 149 0.48 11.25 0.89
CA LEU A 149 -0.94 11.33 0.53
C LEU A 149 -1.71 12.39 1.32
N ASP A 150 -1.23 12.82 2.48
CA ASP A 150 -2.00 13.73 3.33
C ASP A 150 -1.97 15.16 2.77
N THR A 151 -3.04 15.53 2.08
CA THR A 151 -3.25 16.88 1.55
C THR A 151 -3.62 17.90 2.64
N GLY A 152 -3.97 17.45 3.85
CA GLY A 152 -4.28 18.31 5.00
C GLY A 152 -3.03 18.82 5.72
N LEU A 153 -1.95 18.03 5.75
CA LEU A 153 -0.73 18.38 6.48
C LEU A 153 0.11 19.45 5.79
N ASP A 154 0.57 20.44 6.55
CA ASP A 154 1.69 21.26 6.14
C ASP A 154 2.94 20.37 5.95
N ASN A 155 3.73 20.70 4.92
CA ASN A 155 4.94 19.96 4.51
C ASN A 155 4.68 18.55 3.94
N SER A 156 3.49 18.23 3.45
CA SER A 156 3.28 17.02 2.64
C SER A 156 3.87 17.17 1.23
N PHE A 157 4.12 16.04 0.57
CA PHE A 157 4.68 15.99 -0.78
C PHE A 157 3.81 16.77 -1.79
N VAL A 158 2.49 16.65 -1.67
CA VAL A 158 1.51 17.28 -2.56
C VAL A 158 1.43 18.80 -2.38
N LYS A 159 1.58 19.31 -1.15
CA LYS A 159 1.53 20.75 -0.86
C LYS A 159 2.87 21.47 -1.03
N GLY A 160 3.99 20.77 -0.79
CA GLY A 160 5.32 21.36 -0.94
C GLY A 160 5.61 21.82 -2.37
N THR A 161 5.08 21.11 -3.37
CA THR A 161 5.36 21.32 -4.79
C THR A 161 4.42 22.31 -5.48
N SER A 162 3.35 22.74 -4.80
CA SER A 162 2.31 23.61 -5.37
C SER A 162 2.52 25.11 -5.11
N LYS A 163 3.61 25.52 -4.46
CA LYS A 163 3.90 26.95 -4.23
C LYS A 163 4.87 27.47 -5.29
N ASN A 164 4.36 27.69 -6.50
CA ASN A 164 4.86 28.65 -7.49
C ASN A 164 3.92 28.68 -8.71
N VAL A 165 2.74 29.29 -8.56
CA VAL A 165 2.08 30.13 -9.57
C VAL A 165 1.36 31.24 -8.83
#